data_AF-A0A7K3NS33-F1
#
_entry.id   AF-A0A7K3NS33-F1
#
_cell.length_a   1.000
_cell.length_b   1.000
_cell.length_c   1.000
_cell.angle_alpha   90.00
_cell.angle_beta   90.00
_cell.angle_gamma   90.00
#
_symmetry.space_group_name_H-M   'P 1'
#
loop_
_entity.id
_entity.type
_entity.pdbx_description
1 polymer ?
#
loop_
_entity_poly.entity_id
_entity_poly.type
_entity_poly.pdbx_seq_one_letter_code
_entity_poly.pdbx_strand_id
1 'polypeptide(L)'
;PQVAPQVAPQVEQLLLAMGGEMSREALQRLLGLQDRKSFRERYLGPALAEGLVEMTIADRPTSRLQRYRLAERGRRCRRERHAG
;
A
#
# COMPACT_ATOMS: atom_id res chain seq x y z
N PRO A 1 28.14 -4.34 2.91
CA PRO A 1 26.81 -4.35 3.55
C PRO A 1 25.75 -3.69 2.65
N GLN A 2 25.02 -4.49 1.86
CA GLN A 2 23.89 -3.99 1.10
C GLN A 2 22.68 -3.94 2.04
N VAL A 3 22.37 -2.77 2.58
CA VAL A 3 21.08 -2.55 3.25
C VAL A 3 20.06 -2.45 2.13
N ALA A 4 19.44 -3.58 1.77
CA ALA A 4 18.23 -3.54 0.96
C ALA A 4 17.24 -2.57 1.64
N PRO A 5 16.53 -1.71 0.90
CA PRO A 5 15.60 -0.78 1.51
C PRO A 5 14.60 -1.57 2.35
N GLN A 6 14.67 -1.41 3.67
CA GLN A 6 13.78 -2.08 4.60
C GLN A 6 12.41 -1.42 4.42
N VAL A 7 11.51 -2.11 3.72
CA VAL A 7 10.11 -1.69 3.66
C VAL A 7 9.58 -1.61 5.09
N ALA A 8 9.03 -0.46 5.45
CA ALA A 8 8.51 -0.23 6.80
C ALA A 8 7.43 -1.28 7.15
N PRO A 9 7.32 -1.73 8.43
CA PRO A 9 6.35 -2.76 8.82
C PRO A 9 4.91 -2.43 8.44
N GLN A 10 4.53 -1.14 8.51
CA GLN A 10 3.19 -0.68 8.13
C GLN A 10 2.93 -0.85 6.63
N VAL A 11 3.93 -0.57 5.79
CA VAL A 11 3.82 -0.76 4.34
C VAL A 11 3.68 -2.23 4.02
N GLU A 12 4.46 -3.10 4.67
CA GLU A 12 4.34 -4.55 4.52
C GLU A 12 2.94 -5.07 4.87
N GLN A 13 2.40 -4.66 6.02
CA GLN A 13 1.02 -4.99 6.42
C GLN A 13 0.01 -4.58 5.35
N LEU A 14 0.17 -3.38 4.77
CA LEU A 14 -0.67 -2.92 3.68
C LEU A 14 -0.56 -3.85 2.45
N LEU A 15 0.66 -4.19 2.00
CA LEU A 15 0.84 -5.04 0.82
C LEU A 15 0.21 -6.43 1.00
N LEU A 16 0.32 -7.00 2.21
CA LEU A 16 -0.26 -8.29 2.56
C LEU A 16 -1.79 -8.26 2.54
N ALA A 17 -2.41 -7.17 3.00
CA ALA A 17 -3.87 -7.00 3.02
C ALA A 17 -4.50 -6.81 1.63
N MET A 18 -3.73 -6.39 0.62
CA MET A 18 -4.26 -6.06 -0.70
C MET A 18 -4.57 -7.29 -1.56
N GLY A 19 -5.86 -7.59 -1.76
CA GLY A 19 -6.33 -8.68 -2.63
C GLY A 19 -6.63 -8.29 -4.09
N GLY A 20 -6.55 -7.00 -4.44
CA GLY A 20 -6.95 -6.48 -5.74
C GLY A 20 -6.99 -4.95 -5.74
N GLU A 21 -7.86 -4.36 -6.58
CA GLU A 21 -8.11 -2.92 -6.54
C GLU A 21 -9.05 -2.57 -5.38
N MET A 22 -8.60 -1.73 -4.46
CA MET A 22 -9.33 -1.42 -3.22
C MET A 22 -9.41 0.09 -3.00
N SER A 23 -10.51 0.56 -2.44
CA SER A 23 -10.58 1.95 -1.99
C SER A 23 -9.72 2.15 -0.74
N ARG A 24 -9.36 3.41 -0.46
CA ARG A 24 -8.69 3.78 0.80
C ARG A 24 -9.46 3.27 2.02
N GLU A 25 -10.79 3.44 2.02
CA GLU A 25 -11.67 3.04 3.11
C GLU A 25 -11.65 1.53 3.32
N ALA A 26 -11.66 0.74 2.24
CA ALA A 26 -11.60 -0.71 2.32
C ALA A 26 -10.27 -1.19 2.91
N LEU A 27 -9.15 -0.62 2.46
CA LEU A 27 -7.82 -0.93 3.00
C LEU A 27 -7.70 -0.55 4.47
N GLN A 28 -8.19 0.63 4.83
CA GLN A 28 -8.18 1.10 6.21
C GLN A 28 -8.98 0.16 7.13
N ARG A 29 -10.18 -0.27 6.68
CA ARG A 29 -11.02 -1.24 7.42
C ARG A 29 -10.38 -2.61 7.53
N LEU A 30 -9.76 -3.12 6.47
CA LEU A 30 -9.06 -4.41 6.49
C LEU A 30 -7.93 -4.45 7.51
N LEU A 31 -7.25 -3.33 7.70
CA LEU A 31 -6.16 -3.19 8.67
C LEU A 31 -6.66 -2.82 10.09
N GLY A 32 -7.98 -2.70 10.29
CA GLY A 32 -8.55 -2.32 11.59
C GLY A 32 -8.20 -0.89 12.03
N LEU A 33 -7.84 -0.02 11.09
CA LEU A 33 -7.39 1.35 11.38
C LEU A 33 -8.58 2.31 11.40
N GLN A 34 -8.63 3.19 12.40
CA GLN A 34 -9.69 4.21 12.51
C GLN A 34 -9.23 5.57 11.98
N ASP A 35 -7.99 5.95 12.28
CA ASP A 35 -7.48 7.27 11.92
C ASP A 35 -7.04 7.33 10.45
N ARG A 36 -7.73 8.18 9.69
CA ARG A 36 -7.47 8.41 8.27
C ARG A 36 -6.09 9.01 8.03
N LYS A 37 -5.66 9.93 8.89
CA LYS A 37 -4.41 10.67 8.70
C LYS A 37 -3.22 9.72 8.86
N SER A 38 -3.20 8.98 9.97
CA SER A 38 -2.23 7.92 10.28
C SER A 38 -2.17 6.85 9.19
N PHE A 39 -3.33 6.37 8.69
CA PHE A 39 -3.35 5.43 7.56
C PHE A 39 -2.65 6.00 6.33
N ARG A 40 -2.95 7.26 5.97
CA ARG A 40 -2.33 7.90 4.81
C ARG A 40 -0.83 8.12 5.00
N GLU A 41 -0.41 8.61 6.16
CA GLU A 41 0.98 9.00 6.40
C GLU A 41 1.92 7.81 6.64
N ARG A 42 1.41 6.72 7.24
CA ARG A 42 2.24 5.59 7.69
C ARG A 42 2.13 4.35 6.81
N TYR A 43 1.03 4.20 6.06
CA TYR A 43 0.77 3.01 5.25
C TYR A 43 0.76 3.39 3.77
N LEU A 44 -0.26 4.15 3.35
CA LEU A 44 -0.54 4.35 1.93
C LEU A 44 0.46 5.30 1.25
N GLY A 45 0.82 6.40 1.91
CA GLY A 45 1.74 7.41 1.39
C GLY A 45 3.13 6.85 1.12
N PRO A 46 3.78 6.18 2.10
CA PRO A 46 5.08 5.54 1.87
C PRO A 46 5.02 4.47 0.79
N ALA A 47 3.97 3.63 0.76
CA ALA A 47 3.80 2.61 -0.27
C ALA A 47 3.67 3.19 -1.70
N LEU A 48 3.00 4.34 -1.84
CA LEU A 48 2.92 5.09 -3.10
C LEU A 48 4.29 5.70 -3.47
N ALA A 49 4.98 6.31 -2.50
CA ALA A 49 6.28 6.94 -2.71
C ALA A 49 7.36 5.93 -3.14
N GLU A 50 7.30 4.70 -2.62
CA GLU A 50 8.21 3.61 -2.99
C GLU A 50 7.80 2.88 -4.30
N GLY A 51 6.65 3.23 -4.88
CA GLY A 51 6.11 2.58 -6.07
C GLY A 51 5.71 1.12 -5.84
N LEU A 52 5.34 0.78 -4.61
CA LEU A 52 4.84 -0.56 -4.23
C LEU A 52 3.33 -0.67 -4.46
N VAL A 53 2.64 0.46 -4.34
CA VAL A 53 1.21 0.63 -4.62
C VAL A 53 1.06 1.73 -5.66
N GLU A 54 0.03 1.62 -6.51
CA GLU A 54 -0.31 2.63 -7.51
C GLU A 54 -1.79 3.00 -7.46
N MET A 55 -2.08 4.20 -7.98
CA MET A 55 -3.42 4.76 -8.14
C MET A 55 -4.06 4.27 -9.43
N THR A 56 -5.34 3.88 -9.41
CA THR A 56 -6.05 3.51 -10.64
C THR A 56 -6.53 4.70 -11.47
N ILE A 57 -6.69 5.88 -10.85
CA ILE A 57 -7.07 7.15 -11.51
C ILE A 57 -6.03 8.23 -11.19
N ALA A 58 -4.82 8.08 -11.74
CA ALA A 58 -3.70 8.98 -11.44
C ALA A 58 -3.98 10.45 -11.77
N ASP A 59 -4.74 10.73 -12.83
CA ASP A 59 -5.08 12.11 -13.24
C ASP A 59 -6.06 12.82 -12.29
N ARG A 60 -6.76 12.07 -11.42
CA ARG A 60 -7.75 12.61 -10.48
C ARG A 60 -7.55 12.00 -9.09
N PRO A 61 -6.47 12.36 -8.38
CA PRO A 61 -6.09 11.73 -7.11
C PRO A 61 -7.09 11.97 -5.96
N THR A 62 -7.97 12.96 -6.10
CA THR A 62 -9.06 13.27 -5.16
C THR A 62 -10.39 12.63 -5.54
N SER A 63 -10.44 11.84 -6.61
CA SER A 63 -11.66 11.19 -7.08
C SER A 63 -12.27 10.28 -6.00
N ARG A 64 -13.59 10.37 -5.83
CA ARG A 64 -14.34 9.42 -4.98
C ARG A 64 -14.28 7.97 -5.47
N LEU A 65 -13.92 7.77 -6.74
CA LEU A 65 -13.75 6.45 -7.36
C LEU A 65 -12.29 5.97 -7.30
N GLN A 66 -11.41 6.74 -6.66
CA GLN A 66 -10.00 6.37 -6.52
C GLN A 66 -9.85 5.01 -5.86
N ARG A 67 -9.11 4.12 -6.52
CA ARG A 67 -8.68 2.84 -5.96
C ARG A 67 -7.16 2.74 -6.00
N TYR A 68 -6.67 1.78 -5.25
CA TYR A 68 -5.28 1.46 -5.10
C TYR A 68 -5.08 -0.01 -5.38
N ARG A 69 -3.99 -0.35 -6.05
CA ARG A 69 -3.60 -1.73 -6.32
C ARG A 69 -2.11 -1.90 -6.16
N LEU A 70 -1.67 -3.13 -5.96
CA LEU A 70 -0.24 -3.43 -5.97
C LEU A 70 0.35 -3.06 -7.34
N ALA A 71 1.51 -2.41 -7.32
CA ALA A 71 2.36 -2.31 -8.49
C ALA A 71 3.18 -3.60 -8.65
N GLU A 72 3.89 -3.76 -9.77
CA GLU A 72 4.78 -4.93 -9.97
C GLU A 72 5.80 -5.08 -8.85
N ARG A 73 6.38 -3.96 -8.41
CA ARG A 73 7.34 -3.95 -7.32
C ARG A 73 6.72 -4.41 -6.00
N GLY A 74 5.50 -3.94 -5.68
CA GLY A 74 4.76 -4.39 -4.50
C GLY A 74 4.39 -5.87 -4.54
N ARG A 75 4.00 -6.40 -5.70
CA ARG A 75 3.76 -7.84 -5.90
C ARG A 75 5.02 -8.65 -5.60
N ARG A 76 6.18 -8.21 -6.09
CA ARG A 76 7.46 -8.85 -5.84
C ARG A 76 7.84 -8.81 -4.37
N CYS A 77 7.79 -7.63 -3.74
CA CYS A 77 8.08 -7.48 -2.31
C CYS A 77 7.18 -8.36 -1.45
N ARG A 78 5.87 -8.42 -1.76
CA ARG A 78 4.93 -9.29 -1.05
C ARG A 78 5.31 -10.76 -1.14
N ARG A 79 5.73 -11.25 -2.32
CA ARG A 79 6.16 -12.64 -2.51
C ARG A 79 7.44 -12.95 -1.74
N GLU A 80 8.43 -12.06 -1.78
CA GLU A 80 9.71 -12.25 -1.10
C GLU A 80 9.56 -12.32 0.43
N ARG A 81 8.63 -11.54 1.00
CA ARG A 81 8.35 -11.56 2.45
C ARG A 81 7.48 -12.74 2.90
N HIS A 82 6.64 -13.28 2.03
CA HIS A 82 5.75 -14.41 2.35
C HIS A 82 6.44 -15.79 2.21
N ALA A 83 7.67 -15.81 1.68
CA ALA A 83 8.48 -17.00 1.44
C ALA A 83 9.59 -17.22 2.51
N GLY A 84 9.54 -16.48 3.62
CA GLY A 84 10.39 -16.68 4.81
C GLY A 84 9.55 -17.02 6.02
#